data_AF-A0A534K6T2-F1
#
_entry.id   AF-A0A534K6T2-F1
#
_cell.length_a   1.000
_cell.length_b   1.000
_cell.length_c   1.000
_cell.angle_alpha   90.00
_cell.angle_beta   90.00
_cell.angle_gamma   90.00
#
_symmetry.space_group_name_H-M   'P 1'
#
loop_
_entity.id
_entity.type
_entity.pdbx_description
1 polymer ?
#
loop_
_entity_poly.entity_id
_entity_poly.type
_entity_poly.pdbx_seq_one_letter_code
_entity_poly.pdbx_strand_id
1 'polypeptide(L)'
;PLLRTNKKMWLPVHSISRTDRFEPAYSFECLPNHNYVASGVVVHNCRYCFLPGTMVLTDCGFETIEDLFASARPTGNPEVRVVVDRKALTHRGRWRRVAKAFEHFYSGRVLEIQLAGMPSIECTPDHAVYASINGTSVQKLRADALTAGDRLVVPRPEAPSERGMMARWIDEIAQNEGRGTGAAMTVMASALRAARAPATEAYAFATIGEIRAKTYVGPVYNIEVEEDHSYTANLMAVANCQNFDISQRRKVEGIDVEPEDVVKMTLEQGCQGLAYTYNQPTIFIEFARDIGMAARKAGLINIFVSNGYDTPDVVAEFPKFLDCITVDFKGSGETEFVRKYIGIPNAEPIFDTIQRTRDTKATHIEITDLIVPQVGDDLNAARRLSKFVYDELGPDTPIHFLRFHPDYKMNEFPWTPVETLEKHCEVAKQAGLRYVYIGNVGGHPLEHTYCPECGAIAIRRYQFDITGWYLDKHNRCKKCGAQLPIVGGLEKTFKDDRFYSVLHHR
;
A
#
# COMPACT_ATOMS: atom_id res chain seq x y z
N PRO A 1 0.98 -24.13 28.64
CA PRO A 1 -0.12 -23.61 29.50
C PRO A 1 -0.87 -22.52 28.71
N LEU A 2 -2.21 -22.50 28.78
CA LEU A 2 -3.02 -21.52 28.04
C LEU A 2 -2.77 -20.12 28.61
N LEU A 3 -2.34 -19.18 27.76
CA LEU A 3 -2.19 -17.79 28.19
C LEU A 3 -3.56 -17.12 28.12
N ARG A 4 -4.05 -16.57 29.25
CA ARG A 4 -5.31 -15.80 29.28
C ARG A 4 -5.01 -14.33 29.52
N THR A 5 -5.30 -13.50 28.52
CA THR A 5 -5.25 -12.03 28.63
C THR A 5 -6.49 -11.45 27.92
N ASN A 6 -7.14 -10.45 28.53
CA ASN A 6 -8.25 -9.70 27.93
C ASN A 6 -9.38 -10.56 27.31
N LYS A 7 -9.90 -11.54 28.08
CA LYS A 7 -10.96 -12.49 27.66
C LYS A 7 -10.60 -13.41 26.47
N LYS A 8 -9.35 -13.41 26.00
CA LYS A 8 -8.87 -14.29 24.92
C LYS A 8 -7.96 -15.38 25.48
N MET A 9 -8.00 -16.54 24.84
CA MET A 9 -7.18 -17.70 25.17
C MET A 9 -6.19 -17.93 24.03
N TRP A 10 -4.90 -17.94 24.37
CA TRP A 10 -3.83 -18.14 23.41
C TRP A 10 -3.35 -19.58 23.48
N LEU A 11 -3.32 -20.24 22.32
CA LEU A 11 -2.82 -21.61 22.16
C LEU A 11 -1.37 -21.55 21.67
N PRO A 12 -0.41 -22.17 22.38
CA PRO A 12 0.95 -22.30 21.88
C PRO A 12 0.96 -23.23 20.65
N VAL A 13 1.51 -22.76 19.54
CA VAL A 13 1.73 -23.58 18.35
C VAL A 13 2.95 -24.45 18.61
N HIS A 14 2.74 -25.75 18.77
CA HIS A 14 3.80 -26.70 19.12
C HIS A 14 4.59 -27.21 17.91
N SER A 15 3.93 -27.32 16.77
CA SER A 15 4.55 -27.69 15.49
C SER A 15 3.63 -27.27 14.35
N ILE A 16 4.20 -27.00 13.18
CA ILE A 16 3.48 -26.77 11.93
C ILE A 16 4.07 -27.78 10.95
N SER A 17 3.22 -28.52 10.23
CA SER A 17 3.65 -29.45 9.18
C SER A 17 2.80 -29.25 7.94
N ARG A 18 3.41 -29.43 6.78
CA ARG A 18 2.74 -29.36 5.49
C ARG A 18 1.98 -30.68 5.28
N THR A 19 0.72 -30.61 4.89
CA THR A 19 -0.04 -31.79 4.49
C THR A 19 -0.07 -31.87 2.97
N ASP A 20 0.30 -33.01 2.38
CA ASP A 20 0.29 -33.23 0.91
C ASP A 20 -1.13 -33.44 0.34
N ARG A 21 -2.16 -33.00 1.08
CA ARG A 21 -3.57 -33.14 0.71
C ARG A 21 -4.08 -31.82 0.14
N PHE A 22 -4.58 -31.88 -1.09
CA PHE A 22 -5.30 -30.80 -1.74
C PHE A 22 -6.79 -31.03 -1.59
N GLU A 23 -7.34 -30.67 -0.44
CA GLU A 23 -8.78 -30.73 -0.17
C GLU A 23 -9.39 -29.33 -0.34
N PRO A 24 -10.67 -29.22 -0.76
CA PRO A 24 -11.38 -27.95 -0.76
C PRO A 24 -11.37 -27.33 0.64
N ALA A 25 -10.84 -26.11 0.76
CA ALA A 25 -10.91 -25.36 2.01
C ALA A 25 -12.27 -24.67 2.12
N TYR A 26 -13.05 -25.06 3.13
CA TYR A 26 -14.36 -24.47 3.38
C TYR A 26 -14.21 -23.28 4.34
N SER A 27 -14.80 -22.15 3.97
CA SER A 27 -14.92 -20.94 4.79
C SER A 27 -16.40 -20.64 4.93
N PHE A 28 -16.82 -20.14 6.09
CA PHE A 28 -18.20 -19.69 6.30
C PHE A 28 -18.20 -18.29 6.90
N GLU A 29 -19.28 -17.56 6.66
CA GLU A 29 -19.42 -16.19 7.09
C GLU A 29 -20.21 -16.14 8.40
N CYS A 30 -19.61 -15.58 9.46
CA CYS A 30 -20.28 -15.40 10.75
C CYS A 30 -20.85 -14.00 10.90
N LEU A 31 -22.18 -13.91 10.94
CA LEU A 31 -22.91 -12.68 11.24
C LEU A 31 -22.87 -12.36 12.73
N PRO A 32 -22.71 -11.09 13.16
CA PRO A 32 -22.56 -9.86 12.36
C PRO A 32 -21.10 -9.40 12.18
N ASN A 33 -20.14 -10.09 12.77
CA ASN A 33 -18.78 -9.59 12.94
C ASN A 33 -17.78 -10.20 11.95
N HIS A 34 -18.22 -11.02 10.99
CA HIS A 34 -17.41 -11.62 9.92
C HIS A 34 -16.05 -12.16 10.39
N ASN A 35 -16.03 -12.62 11.63
CA ASN A 35 -14.91 -13.25 12.27
C ASN A 35 -15.43 -14.52 12.93
N TYR A 36 -14.68 -15.60 12.76
CA TYR A 36 -15.09 -16.88 13.26
C TYR A 36 -13.88 -17.66 13.72
N VAL A 37 -14.11 -18.59 14.63
CA VAL A 37 -13.06 -19.48 15.10
C VAL A 37 -13.09 -20.71 14.21
N ALA A 38 -12.07 -20.87 13.36
CA ALA A 38 -11.83 -22.08 12.60
C ALA A 38 -10.62 -22.79 13.19
N SER A 39 -10.73 -24.06 13.53
CA SER A 39 -9.62 -24.84 14.09
C SER A 39 -8.92 -24.16 15.29
N GLY A 40 -9.66 -23.43 16.12
CA GLY A 40 -9.13 -22.74 17.30
C GLY A 40 -8.46 -21.38 17.05
N VAL A 41 -8.43 -20.88 15.80
CA VAL A 41 -7.88 -19.56 15.45
C VAL A 41 -8.95 -18.61 14.92
N VAL A 42 -8.78 -17.31 15.17
CA VAL A 42 -9.71 -16.28 14.68
C VAL A 42 -9.40 -15.96 13.22
N VAL A 43 -10.36 -16.20 12.34
CA VAL A 43 -10.34 -15.85 10.91
C VAL A 43 -11.17 -14.57 10.71
N HIS A 44 -10.73 -13.65 9.84
CA HIS A 44 -11.39 -12.37 9.56
C HIS A 44 -11.68 -12.19 8.05
N ASN A 45 -12.85 -11.66 7.69
CA ASN A 45 -13.19 -11.28 6.31
C ASN A 45 -13.19 -9.74 6.12
N CYS A 46 -12.90 -9.28 4.90
CA CYS A 46 -12.91 -7.88 4.43
C CYS A 46 -14.33 -7.26 4.44
N ARG A 47 -14.46 -5.93 4.61
CA ARG A 47 -15.74 -5.25 4.92
C ARG A 47 -15.98 -3.87 4.28
N TYR A 48 -15.35 -3.51 3.15
CA TYR A 48 -15.39 -2.12 2.61
C TYR A 48 -16.01 -2.01 1.21
N CYS A 49 -17.33 -2.01 1.06
CA CYS A 49 -17.98 -2.00 -0.26
C CYS A 49 -19.37 -1.34 -0.27
N PHE A 50 -19.89 -1.16 -1.48
CA PHE A 50 -21.24 -0.72 -1.79
C PHE A 50 -22.11 -1.84 -2.33
N LEU A 51 -23.43 -1.66 -2.25
CA LEU A 51 -24.41 -2.60 -2.79
C LEU A 51 -24.65 -2.34 -4.29
N PRO A 52 -25.18 -3.33 -5.04
CA PRO A 52 -25.66 -3.13 -6.40
C PRO A 52 -26.61 -1.94 -6.50
N GLY A 53 -26.60 -1.24 -7.63
CA GLY A 53 -27.38 -0.03 -7.89
C GLY A 53 -26.68 1.26 -7.44
N THR A 54 -25.48 1.17 -6.87
CA THR A 54 -24.68 2.35 -6.51
C THR A 54 -24.19 3.04 -7.78
N MET A 55 -24.52 4.32 -7.94
CA MET A 55 -24.20 5.10 -9.13
C MET A 55 -22.83 5.76 -8.96
N VAL A 56 -21.87 5.36 -9.79
CA VAL A 56 -20.53 5.96 -9.89
C VAL A 56 -20.55 7.08 -10.92
N LEU A 57 -20.06 8.26 -10.54
CA LEU A 57 -19.87 9.36 -11.49
C LEU A 57 -18.54 9.17 -12.26
N THR A 58 -18.66 8.82 -13.54
CA THR A 58 -17.55 8.65 -14.48
C THR A 58 -17.50 9.79 -15.49
N ASP A 59 -16.42 9.85 -16.27
CA ASP A 59 -16.25 10.80 -17.38
C ASP A 59 -17.24 10.57 -18.54
N CYS A 60 -17.98 9.47 -18.50
CA CYS A 60 -19.05 9.13 -19.43
C CYS A 60 -20.46 9.38 -18.86
N GLY A 61 -20.57 9.93 -17.65
CA GLY A 61 -21.83 10.11 -16.92
C GLY A 61 -21.95 9.18 -15.72
N PHE A 62 -23.17 8.87 -15.30
CA PHE A 62 -23.38 7.94 -14.18
C PHE A 62 -23.54 6.51 -14.68
N GLU A 63 -22.74 5.60 -14.12
CA GLU A 63 -22.79 4.17 -14.37
C GLU A 63 -23.09 3.44 -13.05
N THR A 64 -23.84 2.34 -13.07
CA THR A 64 -23.95 1.52 -11.86
C THR A 64 -22.60 0.83 -11.60
N ILE A 65 -22.26 0.62 -10.33
CA ILE A 65 -20.98 0.03 -9.95
C ILE A 65 -20.85 -1.43 -10.46
N GLU A 66 -21.96 -2.15 -10.56
CA GLU A 66 -22.03 -3.49 -11.15
C GLU A 66 -21.86 -3.49 -12.67
N ASP A 67 -22.41 -2.50 -13.39
CA ASP A 67 -22.21 -2.38 -14.84
C ASP A 67 -20.75 -2.00 -15.16
N LEU A 68 -20.15 -1.16 -14.31
CA LEU A 68 -18.73 -0.81 -14.39
C LEU A 68 -17.84 -2.04 -14.17
N PHE A 69 -18.21 -2.93 -13.25
CA PHE A 69 -17.52 -4.21 -13.06
C PHE A 69 -17.75 -5.18 -14.23
N ALA A 70 -19.00 -5.32 -14.70
CA ALA A 70 -19.39 -6.26 -15.74
C ALA A 70 -18.80 -5.91 -17.12
N SER A 71 -18.64 -4.61 -17.41
CA SER A 71 -18.03 -4.11 -18.65
C SER A 71 -16.49 -4.15 -18.64
N ALA A 72 -15.87 -4.36 -17.48
CA ALA A 72 -14.42 -4.38 -17.32
C ALA A 72 -13.79 -5.72 -17.73
N ARG A 73 -12.49 -5.69 -18.05
CA ARG A 73 -11.76 -6.87 -18.54
C ARG A 73 -11.56 -7.90 -17.43
N PRO A 74 -11.90 -9.20 -17.64
CA PRO A 74 -11.59 -10.28 -16.71
C PRO A 74 -10.11 -10.37 -16.32
N THR A 75 -9.84 -10.74 -15.07
CA THR A 75 -8.50 -11.15 -14.61
C THR A 75 -8.50 -12.64 -14.23
N GLY A 76 -7.35 -13.15 -13.77
CA GLY A 76 -7.25 -14.51 -13.20
C GLY A 76 -8.03 -14.69 -11.89
N ASN A 77 -8.38 -13.58 -11.22
CA ASN A 77 -9.25 -13.57 -10.06
C ASN A 77 -10.69 -13.16 -10.50
N PRO A 78 -11.71 -14.02 -10.31
CA PRO A 78 -13.07 -13.71 -10.72
C PRO A 78 -13.68 -12.50 -9.98
N GLU A 79 -13.15 -12.15 -8.81
CA GLU A 79 -13.58 -11.00 -7.99
C GLU A 79 -12.98 -9.67 -8.47
N VAL A 80 -12.06 -9.69 -9.46
CA VAL A 80 -11.31 -8.52 -9.91
C VAL A 80 -11.37 -8.38 -11.42
N ARG A 81 -11.72 -7.18 -11.89
CA ARG A 81 -11.72 -6.80 -13.30
C ARG A 81 -10.83 -5.57 -13.50
N VAL A 82 -10.16 -5.48 -14.65
CA VAL A 82 -9.40 -4.30 -15.06
C VAL A 82 -10.30 -3.37 -15.85
N VAL A 83 -10.50 -2.16 -15.35
CA VAL A 83 -11.33 -1.16 -16.02
C VAL A 83 -10.47 -0.44 -17.07
N VAL A 84 -10.99 -0.34 -18.30
CA VAL A 84 -10.31 0.29 -19.43
C VAL A 84 -11.10 1.54 -19.82
N ASP A 85 -10.38 2.65 -20.05
CA ASP A 85 -10.95 3.91 -20.55
C ASP A 85 -12.13 4.45 -19.73
N ARG A 86 -11.98 4.46 -18.40
CA ARG A 86 -12.88 5.16 -17.49
C ARG A 86 -12.11 6.04 -16.53
N LYS A 87 -12.64 7.22 -16.26
CA LYS A 87 -12.20 8.07 -15.15
C LYS A 87 -13.36 8.31 -14.20
N ALA A 88 -13.07 8.40 -12.91
CA ALA A 88 -14.05 8.79 -11.89
C ALA A 88 -13.68 10.16 -11.29
N LEU A 89 -14.70 10.91 -10.89
CA LEU A 89 -14.51 12.18 -10.19
C LEU A 89 -14.12 11.91 -8.74
N THR A 90 -12.97 12.44 -8.31
CA THR A 90 -12.41 12.20 -6.98
C THR A 90 -12.92 13.22 -5.98
N HIS A 91 -12.67 13.00 -4.68
CA HIS A 91 -12.98 13.98 -3.64
C HIS A 91 -12.33 15.35 -3.91
N ARG A 92 -11.21 15.42 -4.63
CA ARG A 92 -10.53 16.68 -4.95
C ARG A 92 -11.10 17.39 -6.19
N GLY A 93 -12.17 16.86 -6.78
CA GLY A 93 -12.76 17.42 -7.99
C GLY A 93 -11.96 17.14 -9.26
N ARG A 94 -11.09 16.11 -9.24
CA ARG A 94 -10.24 15.72 -10.37
C ARG A 94 -10.72 14.43 -11.00
N TRP A 95 -10.62 14.32 -12.31
CA TRP A 95 -10.86 13.07 -13.02
C TRP A 95 -9.62 12.18 -12.97
N ARG A 96 -9.76 10.95 -12.46
CA ARG A 96 -8.67 9.98 -12.36
C ARG A 96 -9.07 8.63 -12.90
N ARG A 97 -8.11 7.93 -13.50
CA ARG A 97 -8.34 6.62 -14.13
C ARG A 97 -8.85 5.63 -13.09
N VAL A 98 -9.90 4.90 -13.45
CA VAL A 98 -10.35 3.73 -12.72
C VAL A 98 -9.48 2.56 -13.19
N ALA A 99 -8.66 2.00 -12.29
CA ALA A 99 -7.71 0.93 -12.62
C ALA A 99 -8.38 -0.45 -12.52
N LYS A 100 -9.18 -0.67 -11.48
CA LYS A 100 -9.82 -1.96 -11.20
C LYS A 100 -11.26 -1.77 -10.70
N ALA A 101 -12.07 -2.79 -10.90
CA ALA A 101 -13.36 -2.95 -10.26
C ALA A 101 -13.38 -4.29 -9.52
N PHE A 102 -14.05 -4.31 -8.36
CA PHE A 102 -14.09 -5.44 -7.45
C PHE A 102 -15.54 -5.88 -7.22
N GLU A 103 -15.75 -7.20 -7.17
CA GLU A 103 -17.00 -7.83 -6.74
C GLU A 103 -16.66 -8.93 -5.75
N HIS A 104 -17.30 -8.94 -4.59
CA HIS A 104 -17.20 -10.08 -3.68
C HIS A 104 -18.49 -10.28 -2.88
N PHE A 105 -18.70 -11.49 -2.40
CA PHE A 105 -19.88 -11.82 -1.61
C PHE A 105 -19.77 -11.25 -0.19
N TYR A 106 -20.86 -10.70 0.32
CA TYR A 106 -20.97 -10.15 1.67
C TYR A 106 -22.28 -10.56 2.32
N SER A 107 -22.20 -11.08 3.54
CA SER A 107 -23.33 -11.36 4.41
C SER A 107 -23.10 -10.60 5.70
N GLY A 108 -23.84 -9.52 5.97
CA GLY A 108 -23.56 -8.66 7.12
C GLY A 108 -24.50 -7.49 7.30
N ARG A 109 -24.18 -6.62 8.24
CA ARG A 109 -24.90 -5.36 8.45
C ARG A 109 -24.49 -4.36 7.38
N VAL A 110 -25.44 -3.71 6.73
CA VAL A 110 -25.20 -2.57 5.82
C VAL A 110 -25.94 -1.35 6.36
N LEU A 111 -25.39 -0.17 6.09
CA LEU A 111 -25.98 1.10 6.48
C LEU A 111 -26.67 1.72 5.27
N GLU A 112 -27.92 2.11 5.44
CA GLU A 112 -28.65 2.99 4.53
C GLU A 112 -28.60 4.41 5.13
N ILE A 113 -27.78 5.27 4.55
CA ILE A 113 -27.63 6.66 4.98
C ILE A 113 -28.57 7.51 4.13
N GLN A 114 -29.64 8.00 4.74
CA GLN A 114 -30.63 8.85 4.09
C GLN A 114 -30.20 10.31 4.17
N LEU A 115 -30.14 10.96 3.01
CA LEU A 115 -29.70 12.34 2.86
C LEU A 115 -30.91 13.25 2.61
N ALA A 116 -30.92 14.43 3.21
CA ALA A 116 -32.02 15.38 3.08
C ALA A 116 -32.17 15.82 1.62
N GLY A 117 -33.24 15.36 0.95
CA GLY A 117 -33.53 15.66 -0.45
C GLY A 117 -32.65 14.92 -1.46
N MET A 118 -31.81 13.95 -1.04
CA MET A 118 -30.94 13.21 -1.96
C MET A 118 -31.15 11.70 -1.82
N PRO A 119 -30.82 10.89 -2.84
CA PRO A 119 -30.82 9.44 -2.74
C PRO A 119 -29.99 8.96 -1.56
N SER A 120 -30.42 7.87 -0.94
CA SER A 120 -29.63 7.22 0.10
C SER A 120 -28.34 6.63 -0.49
N ILE A 121 -27.35 6.48 0.36
CA ILE A 121 -26.14 5.71 0.07
C ILE A 121 -26.16 4.45 0.92
N GLU A 122 -26.04 3.29 0.26
CA GLU A 122 -26.03 2.00 0.93
C GLU A 122 -24.63 1.39 0.89
N CYS A 123 -24.01 1.25 2.06
CA CYS A 123 -22.63 0.77 2.16
C CYS A 123 -22.41 -0.10 3.39
N THR A 124 -21.30 -0.82 3.40
CA THR A 124 -20.87 -1.53 4.61
C THR A 124 -20.46 -0.53 5.71
N PRO A 125 -20.65 -0.86 7.00
CA PRO A 125 -20.35 0.02 8.14
C PRO A 125 -18.94 0.58 8.14
N ASP A 126 -17.99 -0.18 7.63
CA ASP A 126 -16.58 0.18 7.64
C ASP A 126 -16.21 1.08 6.45
N HIS A 127 -17.08 1.22 5.44
CA HIS A 127 -16.79 1.99 4.24
C HIS A 127 -16.51 3.46 4.59
N ALA A 128 -15.38 3.98 4.10
CA ALA A 128 -14.98 5.36 4.40
C ALA A 128 -15.62 6.35 3.42
N VAL A 129 -16.25 7.39 3.95
CA VAL A 129 -16.84 8.51 3.21
C VAL A 129 -16.16 9.81 3.59
N TYR A 130 -16.30 10.84 2.76
CA TYR A 130 -15.82 12.19 3.10
C TYR A 130 -16.97 13.00 3.68
N ALA A 131 -16.77 13.53 4.89
CA ALA A 131 -17.78 14.26 5.65
C ALA A 131 -17.21 15.50 6.35
N SER A 132 -18.09 16.44 6.68
CA SER A 132 -17.82 17.57 7.59
C SER A 132 -18.74 17.43 8.80
N ILE A 133 -18.13 17.35 9.98
CA ILE A 133 -18.82 17.20 11.26
C ILE A 133 -18.89 18.57 11.92
N ASN A 134 -20.09 19.03 12.31
CA ASN A 134 -20.28 20.34 12.97
C ASN A 134 -19.66 21.55 12.21
N GLY A 135 -19.53 21.48 10.88
CA GLY A 135 -18.92 22.55 10.07
C GLY A 135 -17.39 22.63 10.15
N THR A 136 -16.73 21.58 10.65
CA THR A 136 -15.27 21.41 10.59
C THR A 136 -14.77 21.14 9.16
N SER A 137 -13.45 21.10 8.98
CA SER A 137 -12.83 20.72 7.70
C SER A 137 -13.31 19.34 7.24
N VAL A 138 -13.26 19.11 5.93
CA VAL A 138 -13.57 17.81 5.33
C VAL A 138 -12.61 16.75 5.86
N GLN A 139 -13.16 15.63 6.33
CA GLN A 139 -12.43 14.48 6.86
C GLN A 139 -12.96 13.19 6.23
N LYS A 140 -12.08 12.19 6.16
CA LYS A 140 -12.44 10.82 5.76
C LYS A 140 -12.84 10.03 7.00
N LEU A 141 -14.08 9.56 7.07
CA LEU A 141 -14.67 8.88 8.23
C LEU A 141 -15.34 7.57 7.83
N ARG A 142 -15.38 6.60 8.73
CA ARG A 142 -16.16 5.37 8.53
C ARG A 142 -17.65 5.69 8.53
N ALA A 143 -18.42 4.98 7.72
CA ALA A 143 -19.87 5.14 7.64
C ALA A 143 -20.58 4.94 8.99
N ASP A 144 -20.08 4.01 9.83
CA ASP A 144 -20.62 3.76 11.17
C ASP A 144 -20.23 4.77 12.25
N ALA A 145 -19.34 5.71 11.93
CA ALA A 145 -19.01 6.83 12.80
C ALA A 145 -19.90 8.05 12.57
N LEU A 146 -20.75 8.03 11.54
CA LEU A 146 -21.64 9.14 11.18
C LEU A 146 -22.92 9.12 12.02
N THR A 147 -23.51 10.30 12.16
CA THR A 147 -24.77 10.52 12.86
C THR A 147 -25.68 11.46 12.06
N ALA A 148 -26.98 11.49 12.41
CA ALA A 148 -27.91 12.45 11.82
C ALA A 148 -27.45 13.89 12.09
N GLY A 149 -27.49 14.75 11.08
CA GLY A 149 -27.00 16.13 11.12
C GLY A 149 -25.58 16.30 10.56
N ASP A 150 -24.78 15.24 10.49
CA ASP A 150 -23.49 15.27 9.80
C ASP A 150 -23.68 15.52 8.30
N ARG A 151 -22.63 16.04 7.63
CA ARG A 151 -22.72 16.44 6.23
C ARG A 151 -21.74 15.65 5.37
N LEU A 152 -22.26 14.89 4.41
CA LEU A 152 -21.43 14.24 3.40
C LEU A 152 -20.98 15.24 2.33
N VAL A 153 -19.80 15.00 1.78
CA VAL A 153 -19.16 15.86 0.78
C VAL A 153 -19.65 15.50 -0.61
N VAL A 154 -20.11 16.51 -1.34
CA VAL A 154 -20.37 16.45 -2.78
C VAL A 154 -19.22 17.20 -3.48
N PRO A 155 -18.28 16.50 -4.14
CA PRO A 155 -17.15 17.14 -4.78
C PRO A 155 -17.59 17.93 -6.02
N ARG A 156 -16.94 19.07 -6.28
CA ARG A 156 -17.15 19.87 -7.49
C ARG A 156 -15.96 19.74 -8.43
N PRO A 157 -16.17 19.58 -9.75
CA PRO A 157 -15.08 19.61 -10.71
C PRO A 157 -14.24 20.88 -10.58
N GLU A 158 -12.92 20.72 -10.63
CA GLU A 158 -11.95 21.80 -10.52
C GLU A 158 -12.09 22.76 -11.73
N ALA A 159 -12.23 22.22 -12.94
CA ALA A 159 -12.38 23.01 -14.16
C ALA A 159 -13.81 23.58 -14.30
N PRO A 160 -13.98 24.90 -14.50
CA PRO A 160 -15.30 25.52 -14.69
C PRO A 160 -16.11 24.95 -15.86
N SER A 161 -15.46 24.56 -16.95
CA SER A 161 -16.08 23.92 -18.12
C SER A 161 -16.72 22.57 -17.80
N GLU A 162 -16.19 21.85 -16.81
CA GLU A 162 -16.67 20.53 -16.39
C GLU A 162 -17.84 20.64 -15.39
N ARG A 163 -17.98 21.77 -14.68
CA ARG A 163 -19.16 22.01 -13.82
C ARG A 163 -20.45 22.07 -14.62
N GLY A 164 -20.41 22.65 -15.82
CA GLY A 164 -21.53 22.65 -16.75
C GLY A 164 -21.81 21.28 -17.39
N MET A 165 -20.82 20.38 -17.43
CA MET A 165 -20.99 18.99 -17.86
C MET A 165 -21.69 18.16 -16.77
N MET A 166 -21.26 18.30 -15.52
CA MET A 166 -21.92 17.67 -14.36
C MET A 166 -23.37 18.12 -14.22
N ALA A 167 -23.66 19.42 -14.40
CA ALA A 167 -25.02 19.94 -14.41
C ALA A 167 -25.86 19.35 -15.56
N ARG A 168 -25.28 19.19 -16.76
CA ARG A 168 -25.96 18.55 -17.89
C ARG A 168 -26.24 17.08 -17.64
N TRP A 169 -25.34 16.32 -17.05
CA TRP A 169 -25.60 14.92 -16.70
C TRP A 169 -26.69 14.77 -15.63
N ILE A 170 -26.70 15.66 -14.64
CA ILE A 170 -27.80 15.74 -13.66
C ILE A 170 -29.14 16.00 -14.38
N ASP A 171 -29.14 16.86 -15.40
CA ASP A 171 -30.33 17.22 -16.16
C ASP A 171 -30.77 16.14 -17.18
N GLU A 172 -29.83 15.47 -17.86
CA GLU A 172 -30.08 14.38 -18.82
C GLU A 172 -30.68 13.16 -18.13
N ILE A 173 -30.27 12.88 -16.89
CA ILE A 173 -30.83 11.78 -16.10
C ILE A 173 -32.23 12.13 -15.60
N ALA A 174 -32.48 13.39 -15.23
CA ALA A 174 -33.82 13.85 -14.87
C ALA A 174 -34.82 13.77 -16.04
N GLN A 175 -34.34 13.74 -17.29
CA GLN A 175 -35.16 13.66 -18.51
C GLN A 175 -35.38 12.22 -19.01
N ASN A 176 -34.55 11.24 -18.63
CA ASN A 176 -34.69 9.83 -19.03
C ASN A 176 -35.60 9.06 -18.05
N GLU A 177 -36.88 9.44 -18.00
CA GLU A 177 -37.94 8.70 -17.32
C GLU A 177 -38.26 7.39 -18.07
N GLY A 178 -37.77 6.25 -17.60
CA GLY A 178 -38.23 4.97 -18.18
C GLY A 178 -37.49 3.68 -17.84
N ARG A 179 -36.32 3.72 -17.19
CA ARG A 179 -35.57 2.51 -16.81
C ARG A 179 -35.27 2.45 -15.31
N GLY A 180 -36.30 2.25 -14.48
CA GLY A 180 -36.17 1.78 -13.08
C GLY A 180 -35.44 2.68 -12.06
N THR A 181 -34.71 3.71 -12.48
CA THR A 181 -33.84 4.57 -11.65
C THR A 181 -34.33 6.02 -11.54
N GLY A 182 -35.40 6.38 -12.26
CA GLY A 182 -35.79 7.78 -12.51
C GLY A 182 -36.31 8.58 -11.30
N ALA A 183 -37.01 7.97 -10.35
CA ALA A 183 -37.64 8.74 -9.26
C ALA A 183 -36.62 9.34 -8.27
N ALA A 184 -35.54 8.63 -7.96
CA ALA A 184 -34.53 9.07 -6.99
C ALA A 184 -33.65 10.21 -7.55
N MET A 185 -33.34 10.18 -8.85
CA MET A 185 -32.48 11.16 -9.51
C MET A 185 -33.21 12.48 -9.83
N THR A 186 -34.51 12.44 -10.14
CA THR A 186 -35.33 13.66 -10.29
C THR A 186 -35.43 14.43 -8.97
N VAL A 187 -35.57 13.72 -7.84
CA VAL A 187 -35.47 14.31 -6.49
C VAL A 187 -34.08 14.91 -6.25
N MET A 188 -33.02 14.23 -6.70
CA MET A 188 -31.62 14.68 -6.58
C MET A 188 -31.33 15.98 -7.35
N ALA A 189 -31.75 16.10 -8.61
CA ALA A 189 -31.58 17.31 -9.42
C ALA A 189 -32.37 18.49 -8.84
N SER A 190 -33.59 18.21 -8.36
CA SER A 190 -34.44 19.19 -7.68
C SER A 190 -33.82 19.69 -6.38
N ALA A 191 -33.22 18.79 -5.59
CA ALA A 191 -32.59 19.12 -4.32
C ALA A 191 -31.25 19.85 -4.50
N LEU A 192 -30.43 19.52 -5.50
CA LEU A 192 -29.22 20.30 -5.81
C LEU A 192 -29.57 21.72 -6.28
N ARG A 193 -30.67 21.90 -7.01
CA ARG A 193 -31.19 23.21 -7.42
C ARG A 193 -31.81 23.99 -6.26
N ALA A 194 -32.48 23.32 -5.32
CA ALA A 194 -33.17 23.93 -4.18
C ALA A 194 -32.27 24.14 -2.95
N ALA A 195 -31.18 23.36 -2.82
CA ALA A 195 -30.28 23.43 -1.70
C ALA A 195 -29.48 24.73 -1.73
N ARG A 196 -29.86 25.66 -0.84
CA ARG A 196 -28.96 26.69 -0.31
C ARG A 196 -27.94 26.04 0.65
N ALA A 197 -27.27 24.98 0.20
CA ALA A 197 -26.26 24.33 1.01
C ALA A 197 -25.09 25.30 1.21
N PRO A 198 -24.48 25.34 2.41
CA PRO A 198 -23.17 25.96 2.54
C PRO A 198 -22.27 25.30 1.51
N ALA A 199 -21.64 26.09 0.66
CA ALA A 199 -20.82 25.59 -0.42
C ALA A 199 -19.52 26.36 -0.39
N THR A 200 -18.42 25.64 -0.47
CA THR A 200 -17.12 26.24 -0.77
C THR A 200 -16.91 26.22 -2.28
N GLU A 201 -15.79 26.78 -2.72
CA GLU A 201 -15.39 26.69 -4.11
C GLU A 201 -15.21 25.23 -4.58
N ALA A 202 -14.74 24.36 -3.70
CA ALA A 202 -14.41 22.96 -3.98
C ALA A 202 -15.53 21.97 -3.63
N TYR A 203 -16.41 22.29 -2.68
CA TYR A 203 -17.37 21.33 -2.13
C TYR A 203 -18.79 21.90 -1.99
N ALA A 204 -19.77 21.04 -2.22
CA ALA A 204 -21.10 21.17 -1.62
C ALA A 204 -21.27 20.09 -0.55
N PHE A 205 -22.35 20.21 0.24
CA PHE A 205 -22.61 19.32 1.36
C PHE A 205 -24.04 18.80 1.36
N ALA A 206 -24.21 17.51 1.65
CA ALA A 206 -25.49 16.84 1.81
C ALA A 206 -25.68 16.43 3.28
N THR A 207 -26.71 16.96 3.93
CA THR A 207 -26.98 16.67 5.35
C THR A 207 -27.61 15.29 5.51
N ILE A 208 -27.08 14.49 6.42
CA ILE A 208 -27.65 13.20 6.82
C ILE A 208 -28.91 13.45 7.64
N GLY A 209 -30.05 12.92 7.17
CA GLY A 209 -31.32 12.96 7.90
C GLY A 209 -31.45 11.78 8.86
N GLU A 210 -31.18 10.57 8.37
CA GLU A 210 -31.32 9.33 9.14
C GLU A 210 -30.28 8.30 8.67
N ILE A 211 -29.84 7.42 9.57
CA ILE A 211 -29.03 6.25 9.22
C ILE A 211 -29.76 5.01 9.73
N ARG A 212 -30.12 4.12 8.80
CA ARG A 212 -30.73 2.83 9.12
C ARG A 212 -29.71 1.72 8.91
N ALA A 213 -29.86 0.63 9.65
CA ALA A 213 -29.07 -0.57 9.44
C ALA A 213 -29.99 -1.72 9.03
N LYS A 214 -29.58 -2.48 8.02
CA LYS A 214 -30.24 -3.73 7.62
C LYS A 214 -29.23 -4.85 7.46
N THR A 215 -29.67 -6.10 7.54
CA THR A 215 -28.84 -7.24 7.16
C THR A 215 -28.94 -7.42 5.65
N TYR A 216 -27.80 -7.61 4.99
CA TYR A 216 -27.68 -7.84 3.57
C TYR A 216 -26.88 -9.12 3.32
N VAL A 217 -27.29 -9.89 2.32
CA VAL A 217 -26.59 -11.08 1.84
C VAL A 217 -26.57 -11.02 0.32
N GLY A 218 -25.39 -10.82 -0.27
CA GLY A 218 -25.26 -10.67 -1.72
C GLY A 218 -23.91 -10.10 -2.15
N PRO A 219 -23.73 -9.87 -3.46
CA PRO A 219 -22.52 -9.24 -3.96
C PRO A 219 -22.41 -7.80 -3.49
N VAL A 220 -21.19 -7.35 -3.21
CA VAL A 220 -20.86 -5.96 -2.96
C VAL A 220 -19.68 -5.57 -3.83
N TYR A 221 -19.59 -4.28 -4.15
CA TYR A 221 -18.67 -3.75 -5.13
C TYR A 221 -17.84 -2.59 -4.58
N ASN A 222 -16.65 -2.43 -5.15
CA ASN A 222 -15.81 -1.24 -4.98
C ASN A 222 -14.95 -1.06 -6.24
N ILE A 223 -14.27 0.07 -6.37
CA ILE A 223 -13.34 0.32 -7.48
C ILE A 223 -12.00 0.83 -6.96
N GLU A 224 -10.96 0.72 -7.78
CA GLU A 224 -9.64 1.33 -7.55
C GLU A 224 -9.48 2.48 -8.53
N VAL A 225 -9.12 3.64 -8.01
CA VAL A 225 -8.98 4.91 -8.73
C VAL A 225 -7.63 5.51 -8.38
N GLU A 226 -6.86 5.86 -9.40
CA GLU A 226 -5.45 6.26 -9.23
C GLU A 226 -5.30 7.63 -8.59
N GLU A 227 -4.14 7.85 -7.95
CA GLU A 227 -3.68 9.09 -7.30
C GLU A 227 -4.49 9.57 -6.10
N ASP A 228 -5.78 9.86 -6.27
CA ASP A 228 -6.62 10.49 -5.24
C ASP A 228 -7.35 9.48 -4.35
N HIS A 229 -7.28 8.20 -4.70
CA HIS A 229 -7.78 7.06 -3.91
C HIS A 229 -9.22 7.24 -3.40
N SER A 230 -10.07 7.81 -4.26
CA SER A 230 -11.45 8.14 -3.97
C SER A 230 -12.23 8.25 -5.27
N TYR A 231 -13.54 8.19 -5.17
CA TYR A 231 -14.45 8.43 -6.28
C TYR A 231 -15.77 9.01 -5.78
N THR A 232 -16.69 9.27 -6.69
CA THR A 232 -17.99 9.83 -6.37
C THR A 232 -19.07 8.76 -6.57
N ALA A 233 -19.71 8.35 -5.47
CA ALA A 233 -20.80 7.38 -5.43
C ALA A 233 -22.08 8.04 -4.93
N ASN A 234 -23.17 7.95 -5.70
CA ASN A 234 -24.44 8.63 -5.44
C ASN A 234 -24.23 10.13 -5.13
N LEU A 235 -23.35 10.78 -5.90
CA LEU A 235 -22.84 12.16 -5.72
C LEU A 235 -21.97 12.43 -4.49
N MET A 236 -21.77 11.45 -3.60
CA MET A 236 -20.94 11.62 -2.41
C MET A 236 -19.51 11.20 -2.71
N ALA A 237 -18.54 11.98 -2.22
CA ALA A 237 -17.14 11.58 -2.23
C ALA A 237 -16.93 10.41 -1.25
N VAL A 238 -16.37 9.33 -1.75
CA VAL A 238 -16.14 8.08 -1.00
C VAL A 238 -14.73 7.55 -1.24
N ALA A 239 -14.25 6.74 -0.31
CA ALA A 239 -12.96 6.08 -0.43
C ALA A 239 -13.03 4.95 -1.46
N ASN A 240 -11.91 4.67 -2.12
CA ASN A 240 -11.81 3.54 -3.02
C ASN A 240 -11.20 2.31 -2.30
N CYS A 241 -11.10 1.18 -3.01
CA CYS A 241 -10.39 -0.02 -2.54
C CYS A 241 -9.00 -0.08 -3.19
N GLN A 242 -7.98 -0.41 -2.39
CA GLN A 242 -6.59 -0.54 -2.85
C GLN A 242 -5.94 -1.75 -2.17
N ASN A 243 -5.15 -2.51 -2.94
CA ASN A 243 -4.38 -3.67 -2.47
C ASN A 243 -5.20 -4.82 -1.84
N PHE A 244 -6.53 -4.84 -1.97
CA PHE A 244 -7.36 -5.99 -1.55
C PHE A 244 -6.90 -7.26 -2.26
N ASP A 245 -6.67 -7.13 -3.57
CA ASP A 245 -6.29 -8.23 -4.42
C ASP A 245 -4.94 -8.83 -4.06
N ILE A 246 -4.00 -8.15 -3.38
CA ILE A 246 -2.72 -8.74 -2.92
C ILE A 246 -2.72 -9.12 -1.44
N SER A 247 -3.40 -8.35 -0.59
CA SER A 247 -3.40 -8.55 0.87
C SER A 247 -4.40 -9.61 1.36
N GLN A 248 -5.35 -10.01 0.51
CA GLN A 248 -6.41 -10.97 0.82
C GLN A 248 -6.48 -12.13 -0.18
N ARG A 249 -5.42 -12.38 -0.97
CA ARG A 249 -5.38 -13.50 -1.91
C ARG A 249 -5.62 -14.81 -1.17
N ARG A 250 -6.75 -15.45 -1.47
CA ARG A 250 -7.10 -16.80 -0.98
C ARG A 250 -6.57 -17.91 -1.89
N LYS A 251 -6.12 -17.54 -3.10
CA LYS A 251 -5.55 -18.44 -4.09
C LYS A 251 -4.10 -18.04 -4.33
N VAL A 252 -3.20 -19.01 -4.25
CA VAL A 252 -1.80 -18.81 -4.65
C VAL A 252 -1.80 -18.61 -6.17
N GLU A 253 -1.39 -17.44 -6.60
CA GLU A 253 -1.20 -17.09 -8.02
C GLU A 253 0.30 -17.07 -8.32
N GLY A 254 0.65 -17.39 -9.56
CA GLY A 254 2.02 -17.51 -10.00
C GLY A 254 2.18 -18.74 -10.88
N ILE A 255 3.41 -19.22 -10.94
CA ILE A 255 3.81 -20.41 -11.69
C ILE A 255 4.55 -21.33 -10.76
N ASP A 256 4.35 -22.64 -10.90
CA ASP A 256 5.18 -23.62 -10.22
C ASP A 256 6.54 -23.67 -10.92
N VAL A 257 7.58 -23.38 -10.16
CA VAL A 257 8.97 -23.31 -10.60
C VAL A 257 9.88 -23.99 -9.60
N GLU A 258 10.86 -24.72 -10.12
CA GLU A 258 11.98 -25.23 -9.32
C GLU A 258 13.05 -24.12 -9.18
N PRO A 259 14.00 -24.23 -8.22
CA PRO A 259 15.04 -23.24 -8.03
C PRO A 259 15.83 -22.91 -9.31
N GLU A 260 16.14 -23.93 -10.11
CA GLU A 260 16.87 -23.79 -11.37
C GLU A 260 16.08 -23.01 -12.42
N ASP A 261 14.74 -23.11 -12.43
CA ASP A 261 13.89 -22.36 -13.35
C ASP A 261 14.00 -20.86 -13.09
N VAL A 262 14.03 -20.44 -11.82
CA VAL A 262 14.20 -19.03 -11.42
C VAL A 262 15.55 -18.48 -11.90
N VAL A 263 16.61 -19.26 -11.74
CA VAL A 263 17.96 -18.90 -12.20
C VAL A 263 18.00 -18.80 -13.72
N LYS A 264 17.44 -19.79 -14.42
CA LYS A 264 17.36 -19.80 -15.89
C LYS A 264 16.62 -18.58 -16.42
N MET A 265 15.44 -18.27 -15.86
CA MET A 265 14.67 -17.07 -16.23
C MET A 265 15.47 -15.80 -16.01
N THR A 266 16.19 -15.70 -14.89
CA THR A 266 17.01 -14.51 -14.57
C THR A 266 18.12 -14.30 -15.60
N LEU A 267 18.78 -15.39 -16.03
CA LEU A 267 19.81 -15.35 -17.07
C LEU A 267 19.23 -15.02 -18.45
N GLU A 268 18.10 -15.62 -18.82
CA GLU A 268 17.43 -15.37 -20.11
C GLU A 268 17.00 -13.92 -20.28
N GLN A 269 16.63 -13.25 -19.18
CA GLN A 269 16.30 -11.82 -19.17
C GLN A 269 17.53 -10.90 -19.06
N GLY A 270 18.74 -11.45 -18.97
CA GLY A 270 19.97 -10.66 -18.86
C GLY A 270 20.09 -9.87 -17.54
N CYS A 271 19.38 -10.30 -16.49
CA CYS A 271 19.47 -9.69 -15.16
C CYS A 271 20.81 -10.05 -14.49
N GLN A 272 21.32 -9.17 -13.62
CA GLN A 272 22.56 -9.41 -12.87
C GLN A 272 22.34 -10.06 -11.50
N GLY A 273 21.08 -10.20 -11.11
CA GLY A 273 20.70 -10.74 -9.83
C GLY A 273 19.19 -10.81 -9.67
N LEU A 274 18.79 -11.25 -8.49
CA LEU A 274 17.40 -11.44 -8.12
C LEU A 274 17.16 -10.98 -6.68
N ALA A 275 15.96 -10.46 -6.45
CA ALA A 275 15.54 -9.96 -5.15
C ALA A 275 14.32 -10.71 -4.63
N TYR A 276 14.37 -11.13 -3.37
CA TYR A 276 13.25 -11.75 -2.66
C TYR A 276 12.55 -10.66 -1.86
N THR A 277 11.30 -10.32 -2.24
CA THR A 277 10.58 -9.15 -1.72
C THR A 277 9.06 -9.35 -1.75
N TYR A 278 8.30 -8.36 -1.26
CA TYR A 278 6.85 -8.33 -0.98
C TYR A 278 6.39 -9.18 0.20
N ASN A 279 6.91 -10.40 0.35
CA ASN A 279 6.79 -11.20 1.56
C ASN A 279 8.14 -11.30 2.28
N GLN A 280 8.13 -11.75 3.54
CA GLN A 280 9.36 -11.95 4.30
C GLN A 280 10.11 -13.17 3.73
N PRO A 281 11.35 -13.03 3.19
CA PRO A 281 12.04 -14.13 2.51
C PRO A 281 12.26 -15.37 3.39
N THR A 282 12.39 -15.18 4.70
CA THR A 282 12.70 -16.26 5.63
C THR A 282 11.52 -17.18 5.93
N ILE A 283 10.30 -16.86 5.49
CA ILE A 283 9.16 -17.79 5.59
C ILE A 283 9.24 -18.94 4.57
N PHE A 284 10.08 -18.80 3.53
CA PHE A 284 10.36 -19.82 2.52
C PHE A 284 11.87 -20.02 2.34
N ILE A 285 12.61 -19.95 3.45
CA ILE A 285 14.08 -19.88 3.46
C ILE A 285 14.75 -21.04 2.73
N GLU A 286 14.22 -22.25 2.78
CA GLU A 286 14.79 -23.41 2.08
C GLU A 286 14.77 -23.19 0.56
N PHE A 287 13.65 -22.71 0.03
CA PHE A 287 13.51 -22.41 -1.39
C PHE A 287 14.39 -21.22 -1.80
N ALA A 288 14.40 -20.14 -1.00
CA ALA A 288 15.26 -18.98 -1.25
C ALA A 288 16.76 -19.33 -1.20
N ARG A 289 17.17 -20.19 -0.25
CA ARG A 289 18.55 -20.68 -0.14
C ARG A 289 18.93 -21.49 -1.38
N ASP A 290 18.08 -22.43 -1.80
CA ASP A 290 18.39 -23.30 -2.93
C ASP A 290 18.47 -22.51 -4.24
N ILE A 291 17.56 -21.55 -4.47
CA ILE A 291 17.67 -20.58 -5.57
C ILE A 291 18.98 -19.82 -5.46
N GLY A 292 19.30 -19.26 -4.29
CA GLY A 292 20.48 -18.41 -4.14
C GLY A 292 21.80 -19.16 -4.34
N MET A 293 21.87 -20.41 -3.89
CA MET A 293 23.03 -21.27 -4.14
C MET A 293 23.20 -21.57 -5.63
N ALA A 294 22.11 -21.81 -6.35
CA ALA A 294 22.13 -21.99 -7.80
C ALA A 294 22.48 -20.69 -8.55
N ALA A 295 21.90 -19.57 -8.14
CA ALA A 295 22.14 -18.24 -8.69
C ALA A 295 23.61 -17.82 -8.54
N ARG A 296 24.21 -18.04 -7.37
CA ARG A 296 25.63 -17.71 -7.13
C ARG A 296 26.57 -18.55 -8.02
N LYS A 297 26.25 -19.84 -8.26
CA LYS A 297 27.00 -20.68 -9.23
C LYS A 297 26.91 -20.11 -10.65
N ALA A 298 25.81 -19.45 -10.99
CA ALA A 298 25.61 -18.76 -12.27
C ALA A 298 26.17 -17.34 -12.31
N GLY A 299 26.80 -16.85 -11.24
CA GLY A 299 27.36 -15.49 -11.16
C GLY A 299 26.34 -14.39 -10.90
N LEU A 300 25.14 -14.73 -10.42
CA LEU A 300 24.06 -13.79 -10.11
C LEU A 300 24.10 -13.35 -8.65
N ILE A 301 23.73 -12.08 -8.41
CA ILE A 301 23.64 -11.48 -7.08
C ILE A 301 22.29 -11.82 -6.41
N ASN A 302 22.31 -12.13 -5.12
CA ASN A 302 21.12 -12.43 -4.32
C ASN A 302 20.83 -11.33 -3.30
N ILE A 303 19.60 -10.81 -3.33
CA ILE A 303 19.18 -9.66 -2.52
C ILE A 303 17.96 -10.02 -1.67
N PHE A 304 18.03 -9.85 -0.36
CA PHE A 304 16.87 -9.94 0.53
C PHE A 304 16.31 -8.55 0.84
N VAL A 305 14.98 -8.40 0.70
CA VAL A 305 14.23 -7.29 1.30
C VAL A 305 13.50 -7.86 2.51
N SER A 306 14.01 -7.58 3.71
CA SER A 306 13.67 -8.31 4.93
C SER A 306 13.17 -7.38 6.02
N ASN A 307 12.22 -7.82 6.84
CA ASN A 307 11.88 -7.15 8.10
C ASN A 307 12.93 -7.39 9.22
N GLY A 308 13.93 -8.24 8.95
CA GLY A 308 15.03 -8.57 9.86
C GLY A 308 14.64 -9.33 11.12
N TYR A 309 13.44 -9.90 11.21
CA TYR A 309 12.98 -10.66 12.37
C TYR A 309 13.37 -12.14 12.26
N ASP A 310 14.66 -12.40 12.02
CA ASP A 310 15.18 -13.71 11.65
C ASP A 310 15.80 -14.45 12.85
N THR A 311 15.74 -15.78 12.82
CA THR A 311 16.39 -16.60 13.86
C THR A 311 17.89 -16.71 13.61
N PRO A 312 18.71 -16.91 14.66
CA PRO A 312 20.16 -17.12 14.50
C PRO A 312 20.52 -18.24 13.51
N ASP A 313 19.73 -19.32 13.46
CA ASP A 313 19.96 -20.45 12.55
C ASP A 313 19.84 -20.05 11.08
N VAL A 314 18.86 -19.20 10.76
CA VAL A 314 18.67 -18.67 9.40
C VAL A 314 19.82 -17.73 9.03
N VAL A 315 20.24 -16.85 9.94
CA VAL A 315 21.37 -15.94 9.69
C VAL A 315 22.68 -16.71 9.45
N ALA A 316 22.87 -17.86 10.11
CA ALA A 316 24.02 -18.72 9.90
C ALA A 316 24.07 -19.35 8.49
N GLU A 317 22.93 -19.43 7.79
CA GLU A 317 22.86 -19.93 6.41
C GLU A 317 23.18 -18.85 5.37
N PHE A 318 23.02 -17.55 5.70
CA PHE A 318 23.22 -16.44 4.76
C PHE A 318 24.55 -16.49 3.99
N PRO A 319 25.72 -16.80 4.61
CA PRO A 319 26.99 -16.84 3.89
C PRO A 319 27.01 -17.79 2.70
N LYS A 320 26.15 -18.81 2.69
CA LYS A 320 26.09 -19.80 1.61
C LYS A 320 25.53 -19.23 0.31
N PHE A 321 24.67 -18.21 0.37
CA PHE A 321 23.94 -17.76 -0.81
C PHE A 321 23.61 -16.26 -0.88
N LEU A 322 23.53 -15.54 0.24
CA LEU A 322 23.07 -14.15 0.28
C LEU A 322 24.24 -13.19 0.06
N ASP A 323 24.03 -12.19 -0.81
CA ASP A 323 25.03 -11.15 -1.11
C ASP A 323 24.64 -9.81 -0.48
N CYS A 324 23.36 -9.44 -0.54
CA CYS A 324 22.86 -8.17 -0.01
C CYS A 324 21.56 -8.37 0.78
N ILE A 325 21.37 -7.56 1.82
CA ILE A 325 20.11 -7.47 2.56
C ILE A 325 19.78 -6.01 2.84
N THR A 326 18.54 -5.61 2.59
CA THR A 326 17.95 -4.42 3.22
C THR A 326 17.07 -4.87 4.38
N VAL A 327 17.29 -4.26 5.55
CA VAL A 327 16.48 -4.50 6.76
C VAL A 327 15.53 -3.33 6.96
N ASP A 328 14.23 -3.63 6.87
CA ASP A 328 13.16 -2.65 6.77
C ASP A 328 12.51 -2.38 8.14
N PHE A 329 12.88 -1.27 8.74
CA PHE A 329 12.21 -0.69 9.88
C PHE A 329 10.96 0.09 9.47
N LYS A 330 10.08 0.29 10.45
CA LYS A 330 8.99 1.26 10.38
C LYS A 330 8.95 2.02 11.68
N GLY A 331 8.82 3.33 11.62
CA GLY A 331 8.84 4.19 12.80
C GLY A 331 10.11 4.05 13.64
N SER A 332 11.26 3.84 12.99
CA SER A 332 12.57 3.65 13.63
C SER A 332 12.65 2.52 14.66
N GLY A 333 11.75 1.54 14.57
CA GLY A 333 11.68 0.42 15.52
C GLY A 333 11.21 0.83 16.93
N GLU A 334 10.54 1.97 17.07
CA GLU A 334 9.99 2.45 18.34
C GLU A 334 9.00 1.42 18.92
N THR A 335 9.10 1.13 20.23
CA THR A 335 8.44 -0.02 20.85
C THR A 335 6.92 0.12 20.87
N GLU A 336 6.38 1.30 21.16
CA GLU A 336 4.93 1.54 21.15
C GLU A 336 4.37 1.46 19.74
N PHE A 337 5.11 2.01 18.76
CA PHE A 337 4.75 1.92 17.35
C PHE A 337 4.72 0.46 16.86
N VAL A 338 5.80 -0.30 17.04
CA VAL A 338 5.86 -1.68 16.54
C VAL A 338 4.85 -2.60 17.22
N ARG A 339 4.56 -2.39 18.52
CA ARG A 339 3.51 -3.14 19.23
C ARG A 339 2.13 -2.86 18.65
N LYS A 340 1.82 -1.59 18.41
CA LYS A 340 0.48 -1.17 17.99
C LYS A 340 0.20 -1.49 16.53
N TYR A 341 1.16 -1.23 15.63
CA TYR A 341 0.91 -1.24 14.19
C TYR A 341 1.53 -2.44 13.46
N ILE A 342 2.58 -3.06 14.02
CA ILE A 342 3.24 -4.24 13.41
C ILE A 342 2.83 -5.53 14.13
N GLY A 343 2.62 -5.48 15.45
CA GLY A 343 2.19 -6.62 16.26
C GLY A 343 3.34 -7.44 16.85
N ILE A 344 4.55 -6.88 16.93
CA ILE A 344 5.70 -7.50 17.62
C ILE A 344 5.96 -6.85 18.99
N PRO A 345 6.49 -7.58 19.99
CA PRO A 345 6.70 -7.03 21.33
C PRO A 345 7.70 -5.87 21.40
N ASN A 346 8.75 -5.89 20.58
CA ASN A 346 9.76 -4.85 20.41
C ASN A 346 10.60 -5.17 19.16
N ALA A 347 11.50 -4.26 18.79
CA ALA A 347 12.41 -4.43 17.66
C ALA A 347 13.78 -5.06 18.03
N GLU A 348 14.01 -5.48 19.28
CA GLU A 348 15.30 -6.04 19.74
C GLU A 348 15.81 -7.22 18.88
N PRO A 349 14.97 -8.18 18.46
CA PRO A 349 15.42 -9.27 17.59
C PRO A 349 15.94 -8.83 16.22
N ILE A 350 15.47 -7.67 15.73
CA ILE A 350 15.92 -7.09 14.47
C ILE A 350 17.35 -6.58 14.61
N PHE A 351 17.65 -5.91 15.73
CA PHE A 351 19.01 -5.46 16.05
C PHE A 351 20.00 -6.62 16.19
N ASP A 352 19.61 -7.71 16.88
CA ASP A 352 20.42 -8.93 17.00
C ASP A 352 20.67 -9.58 15.62
N THR A 353 19.65 -9.65 14.76
CA THR A 353 19.78 -10.17 13.39
C THR A 353 20.78 -9.36 12.57
N ILE A 354 20.74 -8.02 12.67
CA ILE A 354 21.68 -7.14 11.98
C ILE A 354 23.12 -7.39 12.45
N GLN A 355 23.34 -7.47 13.77
CA GLN A 355 24.67 -7.73 14.34
C GLN A 355 25.21 -9.09 13.89
N ARG A 356 24.40 -10.14 13.96
CA ARG A 356 24.79 -11.49 13.49
C ARG A 356 25.10 -11.51 12.01
N THR A 357 24.28 -10.84 11.20
CA THR A 357 24.49 -10.77 9.75
C THR A 357 25.80 -10.06 9.43
N ARG A 358 26.09 -8.94 10.10
CA ARG A 358 27.38 -8.24 9.99
C ARG A 358 28.54 -9.15 10.38
N ASP A 359 28.42 -9.90 11.47
CA ASP A 359 29.49 -10.76 11.98
C ASP A 359 29.87 -11.87 10.99
N THR A 360 28.96 -12.25 10.09
CA THR A 360 29.28 -13.17 8.98
C THR A 360 30.27 -12.59 7.97
N LYS A 361 30.33 -11.26 7.85
CA LYS A 361 31.11 -10.51 6.85
C LYS A 361 30.83 -10.88 5.39
N ALA A 362 29.76 -11.64 5.15
CA ALA A 362 29.43 -12.18 3.84
C ALA A 362 28.37 -11.35 3.10
N THR A 363 27.59 -10.55 3.84
CA THR A 363 26.41 -9.85 3.32
C THR A 363 26.58 -8.34 3.43
N HIS A 364 26.32 -7.61 2.35
CA HIS A 364 26.17 -6.15 2.36
C HIS A 364 24.83 -5.77 2.98
N ILE A 365 24.85 -4.91 3.99
CA ILE A 365 23.65 -4.52 4.76
C ILE A 365 23.29 -3.08 4.43
N GLU A 366 22.02 -2.86 4.10
CA GLU A 366 21.39 -1.54 4.08
C GLU A 366 20.21 -1.50 5.05
N ILE A 367 19.87 -0.30 5.52
CA ILE A 367 18.73 -0.08 6.41
C ILE A 367 17.71 0.79 5.69
N THR A 368 16.45 0.39 5.71
CA THR A 368 15.34 1.28 5.31
C THR A 368 14.45 1.53 6.52
N ASP A 369 13.83 2.70 6.58
CA ASP A 369 12.89 3.05 7.64
C ASP A 369 11.71 3.84 7.07
N LEU A 370 10.52 3.23 7.09
CA LEU A 370 9.28 3.88 6.69
C LEU A 370 8.77 4.77 7.83
N ILE A 371 8.78 6.09 7.60
CA ILE A 371 8.39 7.07 8.61
C ILE A 371 6.90 7.35 8.49
N VAL A 372 6.11 6.93 9.48
CA VAL A 372 4.67 7.22 9.53
C VAL A 372 4.44 8.49 10.35
N PRO A 373 3.86 9.56 9.78
CA PRO A 373 3.74 10.82 10.50
C PRO A 373 2.86 10.68 11.74
N GLN A 374 3.15 11.48 12.78
CA GLN A 374 2.46 11.55 14.08
C GLN A 374 2.66 10.34 15.01
N VAL A 375 3.00 9.16 14.48
CA VAL A 375 3.06 7.93 15.27
C VAL A 375 4.37 7.16 15.13
N GLY A 376 5.11 7.39 14.04
CA GLY A 376 6.40 6.77 13.75
C GLY A 376 7.40 7.79 13.23
N ASP A 377 7.32 9.04 13.67
CA ASP A 377 8.21 10.15 13.30
C ASP A 377 8.97 10.76 14.50
N ASP A 378 9.12 9.99 15.59
CA ASP A 378 9.93 10.39 16.75
C ASP A 378 11.42 10.46 16.41
N LEU A 379 11.96 11.69 16.42
CA LEU A 379 13.37 11.94 16.16
C LEU A 379 14.30 11.34 17.22
N ASN A 380 13.83 11.05 18.44
CA ASN A 380 14.64 10.34 19.42
C ASN A 380 14.80 8.86 19.06
N ALA A 381 13.74 8.21 18.57
CA ALA A 381 13.81 6.87 18.01
C ALA A 381 14.74 6.82 16.78
N ALA A 382 14.59 7.76 15.85
CA ALA A 382 15.47 7.89 14.69
C ALA A 382 16.95 8.07 15.10
N ARG A 383 17.22 8.84 16.17
CA ARG A 383 18.57 9.02 16.71
C ARG A 383 19.13 7.74 17.31
N ARG A 384 18.33 6.97 18.04
CA ARG A 384 18.74 5.66 18.58
C ARG A 384 19.08 4.68 17.45
N LEU A 385 18.21 4.56 16.45
CA LEU A 385 18.44 3.72 15.28
C LEU A 385 19.71 4.14 14.53
N SER A 386 19.84 5.43 14.21
CA SER A 386 21.00 5.96 13.48
C SER A 386 22.31 5.75 14.23
N LYS A 387 22.29 5.95 15.56
CA LYS A 387 23.46 5.70 16.41
C LYS A 387 23.83 4.22 16.44
N PHE A 388 22.84 3.33 16.57
CA PHE A 388 23.08 1.88 16.47
C PHE A 388 23.73 1.52 15.13
N VAL A 389 23.20 2.00 14.01
CA VAL A 389 23.76 1.72 12.68
C VAL A 389 25.21 2.22 12.59
N TYR A 390 25.50 3.42 13.09
CA TYR A 390 26.87 3.95 13.12
C TYR A 390 27.79 3.10 13.99
N ASP A 391 27.38 2.80 15.23
CA ASP A 391 28.21 2.09 16.21
C ASP A 391 28.46 0.63 15.80
N GLU A 392 27.46 -0.04 15.24
CA GLU A 392 27.52 -1.47 14.92
C GLU A 392 27.94 -1.78 13.48
N LEU A 393 27.51 -0.99 12.50
CA LEU A 393 27.79 -1.24 11.07
C LEU A 393 28.81 -0.26 10.47
N GLY A 394 28.96 0.93 11.08
CA GLY A 394 29.94 1.94 10.68
C GLY A 394 29.36 3.10 9.83
N PRO A 395 30.15 4.18 9.64
CA PRO A 395 29.70 5.44 9.00
C PRO A 395 29.31 5.30 7.53
N ASP A 396 29.82 4.25 6.87
CA ASP A 396 29.65 4.02 5.44
C ASP A 396 28.39 3.18 5.13
N THR A 397 27.62 2.77 6.14
CA THR A 397 26.39 2.00 5.97
C THR A 397 25.25 2.86 5.40
N PRO A 398 24.62 2.45 4.29
CA PRO A 398 23.46 3.14 3.74
C PRO A 398 22.23 3.07 4.67
N ILE A 399 21.59 4.21 4.89
CA ILE A 399 20.26 4.28 5.51
C ILE A 399 19.30 5.11 4.66
N HIS A 400 18.07 4.61 4.47
CA HIS A 400 17.04 5.22 3.65
C HIS A 400 15.80 5.53 4.48
N PHE A 401 15.37 6.79 4.52
CA PHE A 401 14.10 7.16 5.12
C PHE A 401 13.02 7.25 4.04
N LEU A 402 12.00 6.42 4.17
CA LEU A 402 10.97 6.24 3.15
C LEU A 402 9.71 7.01 3.51
N ARG A 403 9.14 7.69 2.51
CA ARG A 403 7.84 8.34 2.63
C ARG A 403 6.73 7.32 2.75
N PHE A 404 5.91 7.45 3.79
CA PHE A 404 4.65 6.75 3.98
C PHE A 404 3.56 7.30 3.07
N HIS A 405 2.76 6.38 2.55
CA HIS A 405 1.53 6.65 1.81
C HIS A 405 0.33 6.11 2.61
N PRO A 406 -0.73 6.91 2.85
CA PRO A 406 -1.91 6.44 3.58
C PRO A 406 -2.72 5.46 2.74
N ASP A 407 -2.67 4.19 3.11
CA ASP A 407 -3.35 3.11 2.40
C ASP A 407 -4.12 2.17 3.34
N TYR A 408 -5.12 1.48 2.77
CA TYR A 408 -5.90 0.42 3.40
C TYR A 408 -6.57 0.79 4.73
N LYS A 409 -5.96 0.44 5.87
CA LYS A 409 -6.51 0.65 7.22
C LYS A 409 -5.90 1.85 7.94
N MET A 410 -4.85 2.46 7.39
CA MET A 410 -4.05 3.48 8.04
C MET A 410 -4.19 4.81 7.28
N ASN A 411 -5.44 5.24 7.10
CA ASN A 411 -5.82 6.45 6.32
C ASN A 411 -5.88 7.72 7.16
N GLU A 412 -5.86 7.59 8.49
CA GLU A 412 -5.97 8.68 9.45
C GLU A 412 -4.71 9.56 9.50
N PHE A 413 -3.59 9.07 8.96
CA PHE A 413 -2.33 9.82 8.86
C PHE A 413 -2.16 10.35 7.44
N PRO A 414 -1.57 11.55 7.25
CA PRO A 414 -1.24 12.04 5.92
C PRO A 414 -0.03 11.29 5.34
N TRP A 415 0.32 11.59 4.09
CA TRP A 415 1.66 11.28 3.58
C TRP A 415 2.71 11.88 4.52
N THR A 416 3.85 11.21 4.70
CA THR A 416 4.95 11.84 5.46
C THR A 416 5.35 13.15 4.78
N PRO A 417 5.36 14.28 5.50
CA PRO A 417 5.91 15.51 4.96
C PRO A 417 7.40 15.34 4.62
N VAL A 418 7.84 15.94 3.52
CA VAL A 418 9.26 15.90 3.10
C VAL A 418 10.16 16.47 4.20
N GLU A 419 9.74 17.56 4.83
CA GLU A 419 10.44 18.19 5.96
C GLU A 419 10.64 17.22 7.15
N THR A 420 9.69 16.30 7.38
CA THR A 420 9.83 15.27 8.41
C THR A 420 10.95 14.30 8.04
N LEU A 421 11.01 13.84 6.78
CA LEU A 421 12.06 12.95 6.29
C LEU A 421 13.43 13.66 6.32
N GLU A 422 13.50 14.93 5.94
CA GLU A 422 14.72 15.74 6.01
C GLU A 422 15.27 15.82 7.44
N LYS A 423 14.42 16.03 8.45
CA LYS A 423 14.82 16.00 9.86
C LYS A 423 15.38 14.64 10.29
N HIS A 424 14.80 13.53 9.81
CA HIS A 424 15.34 12.19 10.08
C HIS A 424 16.73 12.02 9.42
N CYS A 425 16.89 12.50 8.19
CA CYS A 425 18.18 12.50 7.51
C CYS A 425 19.23 13.36 8.23
N GLU A 426 18.86 14.53 8.75
CA GLU A 426 19.74 15.37 9.57
C GLU A 426 20.21 14.64 10.82
N VAL A 427 19.29 13.97 11.53
CA VAL A 427 19.62 13.17 12.71
C VAL A 427 20.60 12.04 12.37
N ALA A 428 20.39 11.34 11.26
CA ALA A 428 21.31 10.28 10.81
C ALA A 428 22.70 10.83 10.45
N LYS A 429 22.77 11.97 9.75
CA LYS A 429 24.03 12.65 9.44
C LYS A 429 24.75 13.14 10.69
N GLN A 430 24.02 13.68 11.68
CA GLN A 430 24.57 14.09 12.98
C GLN A 430 25.13 12.90 13.77
N ALA A 431 24.58 11.69 13.58
CA ALA A 431 25.14 10.47 14.16
C ALA A 431 26.44 10.02 13.49
N GLY A 432 26.81 10.60 12.34
CA GLY A 432 28.04 10.31 11.61
C GLY A 432 27.86 9.44 10.36
N LEU A 433 26.63 9.09 10.00
CA LEU A 433 26.35 8.33 8.78
C LEU A 433 26.55 9.20 7.53
N ARG A 434 27.32 8.69 6.58
CA ARG A 434 27.72 9.41 5.35
C ARG A 434 26.75 9.22 4.19
N TYR A 435 26.07 8.07 4.13
CA TYR A 435 25.18 7.68 3.05
C TYR A 435 23.74 7.61 3.56
N VAL A 436 23.08 8.77 3.56
CA VAL A 436 21.73 8.95 4.06
C VAL A 436 20.82 9.40 2.93
N TYR A 437 19.76 8.64 2.68
CA TYR A 437 18.89 8.81 1.53
C TYR A 437 17.43 9.09 1.91
N ILE A 438 16.69 9.73 1.01
CA ILE A 438 15.23 9.80 1.05
C ILE A 438 14.67 8.97 -0.11
N GLY A 439 13.80 8.01 0.21
CA GLY A 439 13.06 7.22 -0.76
C GLY A 439 11.59 7.63 -0.86
N ASN A 440 10.91 7.19 -1.92
CA ASN A 440 9.50 7.51 -2.23
C ASN A 440 9.21 9.02 -2.40
N VAL A 441 10.23 9.82 -2.72
CA VAL A 441 10.11 11.23 -3.08
C VAL A 441 10.93 11.48 -4.35
N GLY A 442 10.29 11.26 -5.51
CA GLY A 442 11.00 11.34 -6.79
C GLY A 442 11.60 12.73 -7.05
N GLY A 443 12.87 12.77 -7.46
CA GLY A 443 13.59 14.01 -7.77
C GLY A 443 14.17 14.72 -6.55
N HIS A 444 14.06 14.15 -5.35
CA HIS A 444 14.62 14.75 -4.15
C HIS A 444 16.17 14.67 -4.16
N PRO A 445 16.92 15.72 -3.79
CA PRO A 445 18.39 15.70 -3.83
C PRO A 445 19.03 14.53 -3.06
N LEU A 446 18.42 14.12 -1.95
CA LEU A 446 18.87 12.97 -1.14
C LEU A 446 18.57 11.59 -1.76
N GLU A 447 18.09 11.50 -3.01
CA GLU A 447 18.09 10.23 -3.76
C GLU A 447 19.46 9.95 -4.42
N HIS A 448 20.32 10.98 -4.53
CA HIS A 448 21.66 10.87 -5.10
C HIS A 448 22.68 10.37 -4.08
N THR A 449 23.73 9.70 -4.56
CA THR A 449 24.92 9.41 -3.75
C THR A 449 25.92 10.54 -3.92
N TYR A 450 26.34 11.15 -2.80
CA TYR A 450 27.36 12.19 -2.76
C TYR A 450 28.69 11.63 -2.24
N CYS A 451 29.79 12.18 -2.73
CA CYS A 451 31.11 11.91 -2.17
C CYS A 451 31.25 12.59 -0.80
N PRO A 452 31.53 11.85 0.29
CA PRO A 452 31.63 12.43 1.63
C PRO A 452 32.80 13.41 1.77
N GLU A 453 33.86 13.25 0.96
CA GLU A 453 35.06 14.08 1.05
C GLU A 453 34.95 15.43 0.35
N CYS A 454 34.21 15.53 -0.77
CA CYS A 454 34.17 16.75 -1.59
C CYS A 454 32.76 17.25 -1.94
N GLY A 455 31.71 16.56 -1.46
CA GLY A 455 30.31 16.92 -1.66
C GLY A 455 29.80 16.82 -3.10
N ALA A 456 30.60 16.33 -4.05
CA ALA A 456 30.14 16.15 -5.43
C ALA A 456 29.23 14.94 -5.58
N ILE A 457 28.27 15.02 -6.49
CA ILE A 457 27.43 13.88 -6.87
C ILE A 457 28.32 12.79 -7.46
N ALA A 458 28.34 11.63 -6.82
CA ALA A 458 29.04 10.43 -7.29
C ALA A 458 28.11 9.57 -8.16
N ILE A 459 26.86 9.40 -7.75
CA ILE A 459 25.82 8.69 -8.51
C ILE A 459 24.56 9.55 -8.49
N ARG A 460 24.12 9.97 -9.68
CA ARG A 460 22.88 10.74 -9.86
C ARG A 460 21.74 9.78 -10.19
N ARG A 461 20.62 9.95 -9.50
CA ARG A 461 19.43 9.11 -9.68
C ARG A 461 18.21 9.94 -10.01
N TYR A 462 17.17 9.29 -10.50
CA TYR A 462 15.80 9.78 -10.49
C TYR A 462 14.90 8.58 -10.22
N GLN A 463 14.34 8.50 -9.01
CA GLN A 463 13.68 7.27 -8.55
C GLN A 463 14.57 6.03 -8.77
N PHE A 464 14.11 5.08 -9.58
CA PHE A 464 14.87 3.89 -9.89
C PHE A 464 16.03 4.16 -10.86
N ASP A 465 15.97 5.17 -11.74
CA ASP A 465 16.95 5.41 -12.81
C ASP A 465 18.30 5.91 -12.29
N ILE A 466 19.39 5.42 -12.89
CA ILE A 466 20.73 6.04 -12.75
C ILE A 466 20.92 7.00 -13.93
N THR A 467 20.86 8.29 -13.65
CA THR A 467 20.98 9.36 -14.66
C THR A 467 22.41 9.89 -14.79
N GLY A 468 23.33 9.48 -13.91
CA GLY A 468 24.75 9.82 -14.02
C GLY A 468 25.65 9.00 -13.10
N TRP A 469 26.83 8.64 -13.61
CA TRP A 469 27.84 7.85 -12.90
C TRP A 469 29.22 8.53 -12.94
N TYR A 470 29.62 9.11 -11.81
CA TYR A 470 30.81 9.95 -11.64
C TYR A 470 31.90 9.26 -10.80
N LEU A 471 31.98 7.94 -10.92
CA LEU A 471 33.01 7.11 -10.33
C LEU A 471 33.94 6.53 -11.40
N ASP A 472 35.23 6.39 -11.06
CA ASP A 472 36.19 5.67 -11.90
C ASP A 472 35.99 4.15 -11.84
N LYS A 473 36.82 3.39 -12.56
CA LYS A 473 36.76 1.92 -12.61
C LYS A 473 37.07 1.22 -11.28
N HIS A 474 37.52 1.97 -10.27
CA HIS A 474 37.83 1.48 -8.92
C HIS A 474 36.85 2.05 -7.89
N ASN A 475 35.71 2.60 -8.32
CA ASN A 475 34.73 3.25 -7.45
C ASN A 475 35.28 4.44 -6.66
N ARG A 476 36.26 5.17 -7.22
CA ARG A 476 36.74 6.43 -6.67
C ARG A 476 36.03 7.61 -7.28
N CYS A 477 35.79 8.65 -6.48
CA CYS A 477 35.19 9.90 -6.93
C CYS A 477 36.02 10.54 -8.05
N LYS A 478 35.42 10.81 -9.21
CA LYS A 478 36.12 11.47 -10.33
C LYS A 478 36.58 12.90 -10.03
N LYS A 479 36.03 13.56 -9.00
CA LYS A 479 36.39 14.94 -8.64
C LYS A 479 37.58 15.02 -7.68
N CYS A 480 37.61 14.21 -6.63
CA CYS A 480 38.66 14.29 -5.59
C CYS A 480 39.49 13.01 -5.41
N GLY A 481 39.15 11.91 -6.09
CA GLY A 481 39.88 10.64 -6.00
C GLY A 481 39.59 9.81 -4.74
N ALA A 482 38.71 10.26 -3.84
CA ALA A 482 38.32 9.50 -2.65
C ALA A 482 37.67 8.17 -3.02
N GLN A 483 38.05 7.09 -2.32
CA GLN A 483 37.41 5.78 -2.43
C GLN A 483 36.03 5.82 -1.81
N LEU A 484 34.99 5.43 -2.57
CA LEU A 484 33.65 5.24 -2.02
C LEU A 484 33.39 3.74 -1.78
N PRO A 485 32.58 3.39 -0.76
CA PRO A 485 32.20 2.02 -0.40
C PRO A 485 31.09 1.51 -1.34
N ILE A 486 31.30 1.65 -2.65
CA ILE A 486 30.41 1.10 -3.68
C ILE A 486 30.93 -0.27 -4.06
N VAL A 487 30.05 -1.27 -4.02
CA VAL A 487 30.31 -2.64 -4.47
C VAL A 487 29.75 -2.80 -5.89
N GLY A 488 30.50 -3.47 -6.76
CA GLY A 488 30.13 -3.66 -8.17
C GLY A 488 30.42 -2.44 -9.05
N GLY A 489 29.91 -2.47 -10.28
CA GLY A 489 30.07 -1.41 -11.29
C GLY A 489 28.76 -1.10 -12.01
N LEU A 490 28.77 -0.08 -12.86
CA LEU A 490 27.60 0.26 -13.67
C LEU A 490 27.49 -0.69 -14.86
N GLU A 491 26.42 -1.48 -14.89
CA GLU A 491 26.12 -2.40 -15.97
C GLU A 491 25.65 -1.69 -17.23
N LYS A 492 25.86 -2.31 -18.39
CA LYS A 492 25.47 -1.72 -19.68
C LYS A 492 23.96 -1.60 -19.86
N THR A 493 23.21 -2.49 -19.22
CA THR A 493 21.75 -2.61 -19.26
C THR A 493 21.02 -1.58 -18.38
N PHE A 494 21.75 -0.70 -17.67
CA PHE A 494 21.13 0.27 -16.75
C PHE A 494 20.16 1.27 -17.41
N LYS A 495 20.19 1.37 -18.75
CA LYS A 495 19.31 2.21 -19.57
C LYS A 495 18.18 1.45 -20.25
N ASP A 496 18.17 0.13 -20.13
CA ASP A 496 17.14 -0.71 -20.75
C ASP A 496 15.81 -0.52 -20.00
N ASP A 497 14.70 -0.94 -20.60
CA ASP A 497 13.41 -0.92 -19.91
C ASP A 497 13.42 -1.92 -18.75
N ARG A 498 13.00 -1.47 -17.56
CA ARG A 498 13.18 -2.23 -16.30
C ARG A 498 11.91 -2.86 -15.73
N PHE A 499 10.75 -2.52 -16.31
CA PHE A 499 9.45 -2.92 -15.80
C PHE A 499 8.66 -3.66 -16.87
N TYR A 500 8.94 -4.96 -17.01
CA TYR A 500 8.16 -5.86 -17.85
C TYR A 500 7.94 -7.19 -17.12
N SER A 501 6.87 -7.90 -17.49
CA SER A 501 6.59 -9.22 -16.94
C SER A 501 7.61 -10.23 -17.45
N VAL A 502 8.16 -11.05 -16.54
CA VAL A 502 9.05 -12.15 -16.91
C VAL A 502 8.28 -13.16 -17.75
N LEU A 503 8.78 -13.45 -18.96
CA LEU A 503 8.22 -14.47 -19.82
C LEU A 503 8.71 -15.84 -19.36
N HIS A 504 7.80 -16.74 -19.01
CA HIS A 504 8.11 -18.12 -18.67
C HIS A 504 7.79 -19.03 -19.86
N HIS A 505 8.79 -19.72 -20.39
CA HIS A 505 8.63 -20.74 -21.42
C HIS A 505 8.94 -22.11 -20.79
N ARG A 506 7.94 -23.00 -20.68
CA ARG A 506 8.17 -24.41 -20.31
C ARG A 506 8.69 -25.18 -21.51
#